data_AF-A0A942LHX7-F1
#
_entry.id   AF-A0A942LHX7-F1
#
_cell.length_a   1.000
_cell.length_b   1.000
_cell.length_c   1.000
_cell.angle_alpha   90.00
_cell.angle_beta   90.00
_cell.angle_gamma   90.00
#
_symmetry.space_group_name_H-M   'P 1'
#
loop_
_entity.id
_entity.type
_entity.pdbx_description
1 polymer ?
#
loop_
_entity_poly.entity_id
_entity_poly.type
_entity_poly.pdbx_seq_one_letter_code
_entity_poly.pdbx_strand_id
1 'polypeptide(L)'
;MKTLVRPLALIAIAITTSVASAQYVKGNEAVRLMPNGTTAVDVPPLPRVSLGAPCPAAKPGCAAGGWKMLESTDGLVECTEVFGRPTTCRPSTFGTEKRSRVWIVKVKGTWMQCAEPTISNRCVSLMKLPVSAVQ
;
A
#
# COMPACT_ATOMS: atom_id res chain seq x y z
N MET A 1 26.50 -28.12 -58.36
CA MET A 1 26.66 -27.90 -56.91
C MET A 1 25.62 -26.88 -56.49
N LYS A 2 24.61 -27.26 -55.70
CA LYS A 2 23.50 -26.37 -55.30
C LYS A 2 23.62 -26.10 -53.81
N THR A 3 24.02 -24.89 -53.44
CA THR A 3 24.15 -24.45 -52.05
C THR A 3 22.77 -24.01 -51.56
N LEU A 4 22.17 -24.79 -50.67
CA LEU A 4 20.91 -24.48 -50.01
C LEU A 4 21.20 -23.59 -48.79
N VAL A 5 20.96 -22.29 -48.92
CA VAL A 5 21.03 -21.34 -47.80
C VAL A 5 19.66 -21.30 -47.13
N ARG A 6 19.55 -21.85 -45.91
CA ARG A 6 18.36 -21.77 -45.04
C ARG A 6 18.52 -20.54 -44.12
N PRO A 7 17.66 -19.51 -44.21
CA PRO A 7 17.70 -18.42 -43.23
C PRO A 7 17.02 -18.89 -41.93
N LEU A 8 17.77 -18.94 -40.83
CA LEU A 8 17.22 -19.04 -39.48
C LEU A 8 16.60 -17.68 -39.12
N ALA A 9 15.27 -17.62 -39.02
CA ALA A 9 14.57 -16.46 -38.48
C ALA A 9 14.69 -16.47 -36.94
N LEU A 10 15.49 -15.55 -36.40
CA LEU A 10 15.56 -15.27 -34.96
C LEU A 10 14.30 -14.48 -34.55
N ILE A 11 13.36 -15.15 -33.88
CA ILE A 11 12.21 -14.52 -33.24
C ILE A 11 12.71 -13.88 -31.94
N ALA A 12 12.86 -12.55 -31.93
CA ALA A 12 13.16 -11.80 -30.73
C ALA A 12 11.89 -11.70 -29.85
N ILE A 13 11.87 -12.45 -28.74
CA ILE A 13 10.81 -12.35 -27.74
C ILE A 13 11.12 -11.13 -26.87
N ALA A 14 10.42 -10.02 -27.10
CA ALA A 14 10.48 -8.85 -26.23
C ALA A 14 9.80 -9.19 -24.90
N ILE A 15 10.60 -9.39 -23.84
CA ILE A 15 10.11 -9.58 -22.48
C ILE A 15 9.69 -8.21 -21.95
N THR A 16 8.42 -7.86 -22.06
CA THR A 16 7.87 -6.72 -21.34
C THR A 16 7.86 -7.07 -19.85
N THR A 17 8.75 -6.48 -19.06
CA THR A 17 8.73 -6.60 -17.60
C THR A 17 7.50 -5.88 -17.06
N SER A 18 6.39 -6.59 -16.96
CA SER A 18 5.26 -6.16 -16.17
C SER A 18 5.73 -6.07 -14.72
N VAL A 19 5.98 -4.87 -14.22
CA VAL A 19 6.00 -4.60 -12.78
C VAL A 19 4.59 -4.86 -12.28
N ALA A 20 4.29 -6.12 -11.99
CA ALA A 20 3.09 -6.50 -11.29
C ALA A 20 3.20 -5.86 -9.90
N SER A 21 2.53 -4.73 -9.70
CA SER A 21 2.26 -4.19 -8.37
C SER A 21 1.32 -5.18 -7.67
N ALA A 22 1.88 -6.28 -7.19
CA ALA A 22 1.19 -7.18 -6.30
C ALA A 22 0.79 -6.36 -5.07
N GLN A 23 -0.48 -6.44 -4.68
CA GLN A 23 -0.92 -5.87 -3.41
C GLN A 23 -0.06 -6.47 -2.29
N TYR A 24 0.51 -5.64 -1.42
CA TYR A 24 1.25 -6.10 -0.24
C TYR A 24 0.35 -6.85 0.73
N VAL A 25 -0.95 -6.51 0.75
CA VAL A 25 -1.97 -7.27 1.45
C VAL A 25 -2.97 -7.82 0.45
N LYS A 26 -2.92 -9.15 0.24
CA LYS A 26 -3.84 -9.84 -0.68
C LYS A 26 -5.29 -9.60 -0.28
N GLY A 27 -6.10 -9.15 -1.24
CA GLY A 27 -7.53 -8.89 -1.02
C GLY A 27 -7.82 -7.52 -0.41
N ASN A 28 -6.83 -6.63 -0.33
CA ASN A 28 -7.05 -5.24 0.04
C ASN A 28 -7.79 -4.49 -1.07
N GLU A 29 -9.06 -4.14 -0.85
CA GLU A 29 -9.90 -3.42 -1.81
C GLU A 29 -9.48 -1.96 -1.99
N ALA A 30 -8.55 -1.46 -1.18
CA ALA A 30 -8.00 -0.12 -1.33
C ALA A 30 -7.17 0.00 -2.61
N VAL A 31 -6.68 -1.12 -3.16
CA VAL A 31 -5.90 -1.15 -4.40
C VAL A 31 -6.72 -1.85 -5.47
N ARG A 32 -7.00 -1.17 -6.58
CA ARG A 32 -7.85 -1.68 -7.65
C ARG A 32 -7.15 -1.54 -8.99
N LEU A 33 -7.07 -2.65 -9.73
CA LEU A 33 -6.66 -2.59 -11.13
C LEU A 33 -7.82 -2.02 -11.96
N MET A 34 -7.53 -0.97 -12.70
CA MET A 34 -8.47 -0.29 -13.57
C MET A 34 -8.45 -0.95 -14.97
N PRO A 35 -9.53 -0.82 -15.75
CA PRO A 35 -9.61 -1.43 -17.09
C PRO A 35 -8.50 -0.97 -18.06
N ASN A 36 -7.93 0.21 -17.84
CA ASN A 36 -6.81 0.78 -18.61
C ASN A 36 -5.43 0.26 -18.17
N GLY A 37 -5.37 -0.72 -17.25
CA GLY A 37 -4.13 -1.28 -16.72
C GLY A 37 -3.47 -0.43 -15.62
N THR A 38 -4.04 0.71 -15.24
CA THR A 38 -3.53 1.53 -14.13
C THR A 38 -4.04 1.02 -12.78
N THR A 39 -3.31 1.33 -11.71
CA THR A 39 -3.71 1.00 -10.34
C THR A 39 -4.35 2.24 -9.70
N ALA A 40 -5.61 2.13 -9.29
CA ALA A 40 -6.26 3.11 -8.43
C ALA A 40 -6.03 2.72 -6.96
N VAL A 41 -5.68 3.71 -6.13
CA VAL A 41 -5.46 3.49 -4.69
C VAL A 41 -6.33 4.46 -3.89
N ASP A 42 -7.16 3.89 -3.02
CA ASP A 42 -7.97 4.62 -2.05
C ASP A 42 -7.20 4.79 -0.74
N VAL A 43 -7.49 5.87 -0.02
CA VAL A 43 -7.07 6.06 1.38
C VAL A 43 -8.31 6.25 2.27
N PRO A 44 -8.23 5.95 3.58
CA PRO A 44 -9.33 6.25 4.49
C PRO A 44 -9.75 7.71 4.42
N PRO A 45 -11.05 8.00 4.29
CA PRO A 45 -11.52 9.38 4.24
C PRO A 45 -11.28 10.05 5.60
N LEU A 46 -11.03 11.36 5.56
CA LEU A 46 -10.97 12.16 6.78
C LEU A 46 -12.33 12.12 7.49
N PRO A 47 -12.34 11.99 8.83
CA PRO A 47 -13.57 12.03 9.58
C PRO A 47 -14.13 13.46 9.56
N ARG A 48 -15.43 13.59 9.87
CA ARG A 48 -16.11 14.90 9.93
C ARG A 48 -15.75 15.73 11.17
N VAL A 49 -15.03 15.14 12.12
CA VAL A 49 -14.56 15.83 13.32
C VAL A 49 -13.22 16.52 13.02
N SER A 50 -12.98 17.66 13.66
CA SER A 50 -11.70 18.35 13.56
C SER A 50 -10.58 17.47 14.09
N LEU A 51 -9.63 17.15 13.23
CA LEU A 51 -8.39 16.48 13.61
C LEU A 51 -7.35 17.50 14.06
N GLY A 52 -6.45 17.07 14.93
CA GLY A 52 -5.28 17.87 15.29
C GLY A 52 -4.33 18.04 14.09
N ALA A 53 -3.35 18.93 14.25
CA ALA A 53 -2.31 19.11 13.25
C ALA A 53 -1.57 17.79 12.97
N PRO A 54 -1.27 17.47 11.69
CA PRO A 54 -0.49 16.28 11.35
C PRO A 54 0.86 16.24 12.02
N CYS A 55 1.21 15.05 12.50
CA CYS A 55 2.56 14.75 12.95
C CYS A 55 3.35 14.23 11.74
N PRO A 56 4.33 14.98 11.21
CA PRO A 56 5.01 14.60 9.97
C PRO A 56 5.80 13.30 10.14
N ALA A 57 5.83 12.45 9.11
CA ALA A 57 6.59 11.19 9.13
C ALA A 57 8.11 11.40 9.29
N ALA A 58 8.61 12.56 8.88
CA ALA A 58 10.02 12.93 9.03
C ALA A 58 10.37 13.37 10.46
N LYS A 59 9.38 13.67 11.31
CA LYS A 59 9.62 14.17 12.68
C LYS A 59 9.78 12.99 13.66
N PRO A 60 10.88 12.92 14.43
CA PRO A 60 11.06 11.90 15.46
C PRO A 60 9.93 11.91 16.48
N GLY A 61 9.53 10.72 16.95
CA GLY A 61 8.47 10.54 17.96
C GLY A 61 7.03 10.50 17.42
N CYS A 62 6.79 10.93 16.18
CA CYS A 62 5.43 10.95 15.60
C CYS A 62 4.82 9.57 15.36
N ALA A 63 5.64 8.51 15.24
CA ALA A 63 5.17 7.15 14.99
C ALA A 63 5.22 6.25 16.24
N ALA A 64 5.15 6.83 17.45
CA ALA A 64 5.26 6.09 18.71
C ALA A 64 4.20 4.97 18.83
N GLY A 65 3.00 5.18 18.28
CA GLY A 65 1.92 4.18 18.20
C GLY A 65 2.09 3.13 17.09
N GLY A 66 3.26 3.06 16.44
CA GLY A 66 3.53 2.20 15.30
C GLY A 66 3.03 2.78 13.98
N TRP A 67 3.75 2.44 12.90
CA TRP A 67 3.47 2.93 11.56
C TRP A 67 2.20 2.32 10.98
N LYS A 68 1.37 3.15 10.37
CA LYS A 68 0.18 2.76 9.62
C LYS A 68 0.62 2.48 8.19
N MET A 69 0.57 1.22 7.79
CA MET A 69 0.98 0.77 6.46
C MET A 69 -0.18 0.98 5.51
N LEU A 70 0.00 1.88 4.54
CA LEU A 70 -0.99 2.15 3.50
C LEU A 70 -0.37 1.80 2.15
N GLU A 71 -1.21 1.34 1.23
CA GLU A 71 -0.84 1.28 -0.18
C GLU A 71 -0.94 2.68 -0.77
N SER A 72 -0.11 2.97 -1.75
CA SER A 72 -0.15 4.22 -2.52
C SER A 72 0.19 3.95 -3.99
N THR A 73 0.05 4.95 -4.84
CA THR A 73 0.49 4.88 -6.24
C THR A 73 1.99 4.58 -6.38
N ASP A 74 2.79 4.97 -5.40
CA ASP A 74 4.24 4.77 -5.35
C ASP A 74 4.63 3.47 -4.62
N GLY A 75 3.64 2.63 -4.27
CA GLY A 75 3.82 1.40 -3.50
C GLY A 75 3.49 1.56 -2.02
N LEU A 76 4.02 0.66 -1.19
CA LEU A 76 3.73 0.66 0.25
C LEU A 76 4.37 1.87 0.93
N VAL A 77 3.58 2.58 1.75
CA VAL A 77 4.04 3.71 2.56
C VAL A 77 3.84 3.46 4.05
N GLU A 78 4.71 4.07 4.84
CA GLU A 78 4.64 4.13 6.30
C GLU A 78 4.08 5.50 6.72
N CYS A 79 2.89 5.51 7.32
CA CYS A 79 2.23 6.73 7.77
C CYS A 79 2.16 6.82 9.30
N THR A 80 2.16 8.04 9.84
CA THR A 80 1.96 8.30 11.28
C THR A 80 0.50 8.17 11.69
N GLU A 81 -0.43 8.38 10.75
CA GLU A 81 -1.88 8.28 10.92
C GLU A 81 -2.53 7.46 9.79
N VAL A 82 -3.79 7.07 9.95
CA VAL A 82 -4.47 6.18 8.99
C VAL A 82 -4.98 6.88 7.73
N PHE A 83 -5.07 8.21 7.72
CA PHE A 83 -5.73 8.97 6.65
C PHE A 83 -4.83 9.34 5.47
N GLY A 84 -3.53 9.04 5.56
CA GLY A 84 -2.59 9.34 4.49
C GLY A 84 -2.51 10.82 4.12
N ARG A 85 -2.62 11.73 5.10
CA ARG A 85 -2.55 13.18 4.83
C ARG A 85 -1.17 13.58 4.26
N PRO A 86 -1.07 14.72 3.56
CA PRO A 86 0.23 15.23 3.14
C PRO A 86 1.21 15.32 4.31
N THR A 87 2.47 14.97 4.06
CA THR A 87 3.59 14.95 5.03
C THR A 87 3.56 13.86 6.10
N THR A 88 2.45 13.13 6.26
CA THR A 88 2.34 12.09 7.31
C THR A 88 2.79 10.72 6.86
N CYS A 89 3.19 10.57 5.59
CA CYS A 89 3.65 9.31 5.03
C CYS A 89 5.07 9.44 4.46
N ARG A 90 5.78 8.31 4.44
CA ARG A 90 7.09 8.15 3.82
C ARG A 90 7.18 6.79 3.11
N PRO A 91 8.13 6.59 2.19
CA PRO A 91 8.39 5.27 1.61
C PRO A 91 8.56 4.21 2.69
N SER A 92 7.97 3.03 2.48
CA SER A 92 8.02 1.96 3.47
C SER A 92 9.42 1.39 3.65
N THR A 93 9.74 1.02 4.89
CA THR A 93 10.94 0.24 5.26
C THR A 93 10.57 -1.19 5.64
N PHE A 94 9.39 -1.66 5.22
CA PHE A 94 8.95 -3.03 5.46
C PHE A 94 9.88 -4.01 4.75
N GLY A 95 10.32 -5.05 5.48
CA GLY A 95 11.30 -6.02 5.00
C GLY A 95 12.76 -5.61 5.21
N THR A 96 13.06 -4.32 5.41
CA THR A 96 14.43 -3.83 5.66
C THR A 96 14.65 -3.43 7.12
N GLU A 97 13.62 -2.91 7.80
CA GLU A 97 13.72 -2.49 9.20
C GLU A 97 12.69 -3.18 10.08
N LYS A 98 13.09 -3.56 11.29
CA LYS A 98 12.19 -4.11 12.32
C LYS A 98 11.53 -2.97 13.10
N ARG A 99 10.24 -2.72 12.86
CA ARG A 99 9.44 -1.67 13.51
C ARG A 99 8.02 -2.16 13.78
N SER A 100 7.35 -1.53 14.75
CA SER A 100 5.92 -1.73 14.99
C SER A 100 5.11 -1.17 13.81
N ARG A 101 4.23 -2.01 13.26
CA ARG A 101 3.45 -1.74 12.05
C ARG A 101 2.05 -2.33 12.19
N VAL A 102 1.08 -1.65 11.61
CA VAL A 102 -0.27 -2.15 11.41
C VAL A 102 -0.72 -1.82 10.01
N TRP A 103 -1.48 -2.69 9.38
CA TRP A 103 -1.90 -2.56 7.99
C TRP A 103 -3.28 -1.95 7.89
N ILE A 104 -3.38 -0.86 7.14
CA ILE A 104 -4.64 -0.17 6.89
C ILE A 104 -5.16 -0.64 5.54
N VAL A 105 -6.25 -1.40 5.59
CA VAL A 105 -6.81 -2.10 4.44
C VAL A 105 -8.30 -1.84 4.34
N LYS A 106 -8.84 -1.99 3.13
CA LYS A 106 -10.27 -1.93 2.88
C LYS A 106 -10.77 -3.34 2.58
N VAL A 107 -11.78 -3.78 3.31
CA VAL A 107 -12.38 -5.12 3.18
C VAL A 107 -13.89 -4.96 3.20
N LYS A 108 -14.58 -5.44 2.16
CA LYS A 108 -16.02 -5.29 1.97
C LYS A 108 -16.49 -3.85 2.17
N GLY A 109 -15.75 -2.90 1.61
CA GLY A 109 -16.00 -1.46 1.73
C GLY A 109 -15.68 -0.83 3.08
N THR A 110 -15.24 -1.61 4.08
CA THR A 110 -14.93 -1.13 5.44
C THR A 110 -13.43 -0.98 5.62
N TRP A 111 -13.00 0.14 6.22
CA TRP A 111 -11.60 0.34 6.59
C TRP A 111 -11.26 -0.40 7.89
N MET A 112 -10.18 -1.17 7.82
CA MET A 112 -9.72 -2.05 8.88
C MET A 112 -8.24 -1.78 9.18
N GLN A 113 -7.87 -1.91 10.44
CA GLN A 113 -6.49 -2.00 10.90
C GLN A 113 -6.19 -3.46 11.24
N CYS A 114 -5.23 -4.07 10.56
CA CYS A 114 -4.79 -5.45 10.79
C CYS A 114 -3.39 -5.47 11.42
N ALA A 115 -3.15 -6.40 12.36
CA ALA A 115 -1.85 -6.54 13.02
C ALA A 115 -0.75 -7.13 12.12
N GLU A 116 -1.13 -7.70 10.98
CA GLU A 116 -0.27 -8.43 10.04
C GLU A 116 -0.63 -8.02 8.60
N PRO A 117 0.24 -8.29 7.61
CA PRO A 117 -0.04 -8.04 6.18
C PRO A 117 -1.04 -9.04 5.60
N THR A 118 -2.14 -9.31 6.31
CA THR A 118 -3.21 -10.22 5.91
C THR A 118 -4.55 -9.73 6.45
N ILE A 119 -5.61 -10.00 5.69
CA ILE A 119 -7.00 -9.73 6.08
C ILE A 119 -7.62 -10.87 6.92
N SER A 120 -6.94 -12.01 7.04
CA SER A 120 -7.48 -13.21 7.68
C SER A 120 -7.41 -13.20 9.20
N ASN A 121 -6.64 -12.30 9.82
CA ASN A 121 -6.36 -12.36 11.25
C ASN A 121 -6.25 -10.96 11.89
N ARG A 122 -6.78 -10.82 13.11
CA ARG A 122 -6.62 -9.64 13.98
C ARG A 122 -6.84 -8.29 13.29
N CYS A 123 -7.90 -8.20 12.48
CA CYS A 123 -8.35 -6.96 11.86
C CYS A 123 -9.48 -6.30 12.68
N VAL A 124 -9.32 -5.04 13.03
CA VAL A 124 -10.32 -4.24 13.73
C VAL A 124 -10.78 -3.09 12.84
N SER A 125 -12.08 -2.79 12.84
CA SER A 125 -12.61 -1.66 12.06
C SER A 125 -12.10 -0.34 12.61
N LEU A 126 -11.67 0.58 11.74
CA LEU A 126 -11.25 1.93 12.15
C LEU A 126 -12.38 2.70 12.84
N MET A 127 -13.64 2.42 12.51
CA MET A 127 -14.79 3.05 13.16
C MET A 127 -14.95 2.63 14.64
N LYS A 128 -14.33 1.53 15.04
CA LYS A 128 -14.33 1.05 16.43
C LYS A 128 -13.13 1.54 17.22
N LEU A 129 -12.18 2.23 16.57
CA LEU A 129 -10.99 2.76 17.22
C LEU A 129 -11.28 4.17 17.75
N PRO A 130 -10.73 4.55 18.92
CA PRO A 130 -10.77 5.93 19.36
C PRO A 130 -9.99 6.83 18.39
N VAL A 131 -10.35 8.11 18.30
CA VAL A 131 -9.69 9.09 17.42
C VAL A 131 -8.17 9.13 17.64
N SER A 132 -7.72 8.97 18.89
CA SER A 132 -6.31 8.92 19.25
C SER A 132 -5.55 7.69 18.73
N ALA A 133 -6.24 6.61 18.36
CA ALA A 133 -5.63 5.41 17.79
C ALA A 133 -5.51 5.48 16.25
N VAL A 134 -6.23 6.41 15.62
CA VAL A 134 -6.21 6.64 14.17
C VAL A 134 -5.39 7.86 13.76
N GLN A 135 -4.97 8.71 14.72
CA GLN A 135 -4.15 9.92 14.51
C GLN A 135 -2.74 9.79 15.10
#